data_AF-A0AB74KU23-F1
#
_entry.id   AF-A0AB74KU23-F1
#
_cell.length_a   1.000
_cell.length_b   1.000
_cell.length_c   1.000
_cell.angle_alpha   90.00
_cell.angle_beta   90.00
_cell.angle_gamma   90.00
#
_symmetry.space_group_name_H-M   'P 1'
#
loop_
_entity.id
_entity.type
_entity.pdbx_description
1 polymer ?
#
loop_
_entity_poly.entity_id
_entity_poly.type
_entity_poly.pdbx_seq_one_letter_code
_entity_poly.pdbx_strand_id
1 'polypeptide(L)'
;MGIITLIILLVVVLVVVVTLAQTRASSTQKVVSNQVVSRSGMKDAKYSGTMFTTSYSKKSNVDDKIHNSSYCFDTNDYLGKAADAKSEAKQAVKERDFDKAWGLFHEQKEYYVKHANRIGFSARDALSLDSTVHEDLANILRVGGKHHDAFFNILYWVIASRHRPIKRHEQKLKAYFNRCKFKNTTIEDVCDYIAGCGNTIVNPIKIREQVERWRSFE
;
A
#
# COMPACT_ATOMS: atom_id res chain seq x y z
N MET A 1 44.86 44.09 30.96
CA MET A 1 44.83 43.25 29.73
C MET A 1 44.61 41.75 30.00
N GLY A 2 44.64 41.25 31.26
CA GLY A 2 44.56 39.80 31.53
C GLY A 2 43.16 39.22 31.81
N ILE A 3 42.22 40.02 32.34
CA ILE A 3 40.91 39.48 32.77
C ILE A 3 39.93 39.36 31.61
N ILE A 4 39.89 40.35 30.72
CA ILE A 4 38.98 40.37 29.56
C ILE A 4 39.34 39.24 28.57
N THR A 5 40.63 39.00 28.35
CA THR A 5 41.10 37.90 27.50
C THR A 5 40.78 36.53 28.09
N LEU A 6 40.83 36.38 29.42
CA LEU A 6 40.46 35.15 30.12
C LEU A 6 38.95 34.85 30.01
N ILE A 7 38.11 35.88 30.10
CA ILE A 7 36.65 35.75 29.95
C ILE A 7 36.29 35.34 28.51
N ILE A 8 36.91 35.95 27.51
CA ILE A 8 36.67 35.61 26.10
C ILE A 8 37.07 34.14 25.83
N LEU A 9 38.20 33.69 26.37
CA LEU A 9 38.66 32.31 26.20
C LEU A 9 37.68 31.30 26.84
N LEU A 10 37.14 31.64 28.02
CA LEU A 10 36.14 30.82 28.72
C LEU A 10 34.84 30.69 27.95
N VAL A 11 34.36 31.78 27.33
CA VAL A 11 33.15 31.78 26.50
C VAL A 11 33.35 30.92 25.24
N VAL A 12 34.51 31.03 24.59
CA VAL A 12 34.84 30.21 23.41
C VAL A 12 34.87 28.72 23.76
N VAL A 13 35.49 28.36 24.89
CA VAL A 13 35.52 26.97 25.36
C VAL A 13 34.10 26.45 25.64
N LEU A 14 33.24 27.26 26.28
CA LEU A 14 31.85 26.91 26.53
C LEU A 14 31.06 26.66 25.23
N VAL A 15 31.22 27.51 24.22
CA VAL A 15 30.58 27.33 22.91
C VAL A 15 31.06 26.05 22.21
N VAL A 16 32.36 25.75 22.28
CA VAL A 16 32.93 24.51 21.71
C VAL A 16 32.41 23.28 22.45
N VAL A 17 32.31 23.31 23.78
CA VAL A 17 31.75 22.19 24.57
C VAL A 17 30.27 21.97 24.26
N VAL A 18 29.46 23.03 24.13
CA VAL A 18 28.03 22.92 23.79
C VAL A 18 27.84 22.37 22.38
N THR A 19 28.61 22.83 21.40
CA THR A 19 28.54 22.34 20.01
C THR A 19 28.99 20.87 19.88
N LEU A 20 30.02 20.46 20.62
CA LEU A 20 30.46 19.05 20.71
C LEU A 20 29.43 18.16 21.44
N ALA A 21 28.79 18.67 22.48
CA ALA A 21 27.73 17.95 23.20
C ALA A 21 26.48 17.78 22.33
N GLN A 22 26.09 18.80 21.55
CA GLN A 22 24.98 18.72 20.62
C GLN A 22 25.25 17.76 19.45
N THR A 23 26.48 17.71 18.93
CA THR A 23 26.85 16.73 17.89
C THR A 23 26.87 15.30 18.43
N ARG A 24 27.31 15.07 19.68
CA ARG A 24 27.21 13.75 20.34
C ARG A 24 25.77 13.33 20.68
N ALA A 25 24.93 14.28 21.08
CA ALA A 25 23.51 14.02 21.32
C ALA A 25 22.76 13.65 20.02
N SER A 26 23.17 14.24 18.89
CA SER A 26 22.63 13.91 17.57
C SER A 26 23.21 12.63 16.96
N SER A 27 24.44 12.22 17.35
CA SER A 27 25.09 11.01 16.85
C SER A 27 24.70 9.72 17.59
N THR A 28 23.84 9.80 18.60
CA THR A 28 23.26 8.60 19.23
C THR A 28 21.92 8.25 18.56
N GLN A 29 21.88 8.35 17.24
CA GLN A 29 20.87 7.65 16.46
C GLN A 29 21.24 6.17 16.54
N LYS A 30 20.57 5.45 17.45
CA LYS A 30 20.56 3.98 17.51
C LYS A 30 20.65 3.47 16.09
N VAL A 31 21.66 2.64 15.81
CA VAL A 31 21.73 1.84 14.59
C VAL A 31 20.42 1.09 14.49
N VAL A 32 19.48 1.65 13.71
CA VAL A 32 18.17 1.06 13.48
C VAL A 32 18.44 -0.14 12.62
N SER A 33 18.40 -1.31 13.24
CA SER A 33 18.25 -2.57 12.51
C SER A 33 17.09 -2.39 11.54
N ASN A 34 17.41 -2.32 10.25
CA ASN A 34 16.41 -2.37 9.19
C ASN A 34 15.75 -3.74 9.31
N GLN A 35 14.59 -3.79 9.97
CA GLN A 35 13.77 -4.99 9.98
C GLN A 35 13.26 -5.16 8.55
N VAL A 36 13.99 -5.98 7.79
CA VAL A 36 13.68 -6.31 6.40
C VAL A 36 12.37 -7.08 6.41
N VAL A 37 11.32 -6.52 5.80
CA VAL A 37 10.08 -7.27 5.51
C VAL A 37 10.47 -8.53 4.76
N SER A 38 10.32 -9.69 5.42
CA SER A 38 10.85 -10.94 4.89
C SER A 38 10.17 -11.27 3.56
N ARG A 39 10.95 -11.66 2.55
CA ARG A 39 10.40 -12.17 1.28
C ARG A 39 9.58 -13.45 1.50
N SER A 40 9.73 -14.13 2.63
CA SER A 40 9.06 -15.40 2.93
C SER A 40 7.55 -15.23 3.08
N GLY A 41 7.07 -14.29 3.91
CA GLY A 41 5.63 -14.02 4.03
C GLY A 41 4.98 -13.50 2.74
N MET A 42 5.80 -13.01 1.80
CA MET A 42 5.40 -12.57 0.46
C MET A 42 5.11 -13.73 -0.51
N LYS A 43 5.65 -14.93 -0.27
CA LYS A 43 5.43 -16.12 -1.12
C LYS A 43 4.15 -16.87 -0.78
N ASP A 44 3.73 -16.81 0.48
CA ASP A 44 2.54 -17.50 0.97
C ASP A 44 1.24 -16.73 0.64
N ALA A 45 1.34 -15.40 0.47
CA ALA A 45 0.27 -14.59 -0.10
C ALA A 45 0.20 -14.81 -1.63
N LYS A 46 -0.29 -15.98 -2.06
CA LYS A 46 -0.66 -16.27 -3.46
C LYS A 46 -1.82 -15.36 -3.88
N TYR A 47 -1.51 -14.09 -4.18
CA TYR A 47 -2.43 -13.21 -4.90
C TYR A 47 -2.46 -13.65 -6.37
N SER A 48 -3.27 -14.66 -6.67
CA SER A 48 -3.66 -14.99 -8.03
C SER A 48 -4.65 -13.91 -8.47
N GLY A 49 -4.24 -13.01 -9.36
CA GLY A 49 -5.10 -11.98 -9.97
C GLY A 49 -6.31 -12.51 -10.75
N THR A 50 -6.63 -13.79 -10.60
CA THR A 50 -7.76 -14.51 -11.19
C THR A 50 -8.96 -14.65 -10.26
N MET A 51 -8.89 -14.18 -9.00
CA MET A 51 -10.01 -14.33 -8.05
C MET A 51 -11.30 -13.60 -8.47
N PHE A 52 -11.20 -12.64 -9.41
CA PHE A 52 -12.34 -11.87 -9.91
C PHE A 52 -12.64 -12.09 -11.40
N THR A 53 -11.99 -13.06 -12.06
CA THR A 53 -12.10 -13.26 -13.52
C THR A 53 -13.02 -14.42 -13.93
N THR A 54 -13.65 -15.13 -12.99
CA THR A 54 -14.56 -16.23 -13.34
C THR A 54 -15.88 -15.69 -13.86
N SER A 55 -16.07 -15.79 -15.17
CA SER A 55 -17.33 -15.55 -15.86
C SER A 55 -18.46 -16.38 -15.24
N TYR A 56 -19.37 -15.74 -14.51
CA TYR A 56 -20.62 -16.38 -14.11
C TYR A 56 -21.48 -16.61 -15.35
N SER A 57 -21.47 -17.84 -15.88
CA SER A 57 -22.51 -18.26 -16.81
C SER A 57 -23.83 -18.35 -16.05
N LYS A 58 -24.68 -17.35 -16.26
CA LYS A 58 -26.03 -17.33 -15.71
C LYS A 58 -26.85 -18.39 -16.43
N LYS A 59 -26.93 -19.60 -15.88
CA LYS A 59 -27.88 -20.62 -16.33
C LYS A 59 -29.23 -20.29 -15.69
N SER A 60 -30.06 -19.51 -16.39
CA SER A 60 -31.44 -19.28 -15.99
C SER A 60 -32.28 -20.49 -16.36
N ASN A 61 -32.64 -21.32 -15.38
CA ASN A 61 -33.90 -22.05 -15.43
C ASN A 61 -34.87 -21.29 -14.55
N VAL A 62 -35.85 -20.68 -15.21
CA VAL A 62 -37.04 -20.10 -14.60
C VAL A 62 -37.92 -21.28 -14.23
N ASP A 63 -38.17 -21.46 -12.93
CA ASP A 63 -39.36 -22.15 -12.45
C ASP A 63 -39.77 -21.50 -11.13
N ASP A 64 -41.00 -20.97 -11.16
CA ASP A 64 -41.67 -20.27 -10.08
C ASP A 64 -41.82 -21.15 -8.83
N LYS A 65 -41.44 -20.59 -7.67
CA LYS A 65 -42.15 -20.81 -6.40
C LYS A 65 -41.72 -19.77 -5.37
N ILE A 66 -42.73 -19.06 -4.89
CA ILE A 66 -42.71 -18.04 -3.83
C ILE A 66 -41.87 -18.54 -2.64
N HIS A 67 -40.70 -17.94 -2.44
CA HIS A 67 -39.89 -18.18 -1.24
C HIS A 67 -40.09 -17.02 -0.26
N ASN A 68 -40.78 -17.38 0.82
CA ASN A 68 -40.87 -16.65 2.08
C ASN A 68 -39.54 -15.95 2.40
N SER A 69 -39.55 -14.61 2.44
CA SER A 69 -38.41 -13.76 2.76
C SER A 69 -38.02 -13.93 4.23
N SER A 70 -37.41 -15.08 4.54
CA SER A 70 -36.61 -15.24 5.75
C SER A 70 -35.39 -14.33 5.59
N TYR A 71 -35.42 -13.18 6.28
CA TYR A 71 -34.21 -12.42 6.54
C TYR A 71 -33.27 -13.33 7.33
N CYS A 72 -32.42 -14.09 6.64
CA CYS A 72 -31.32 -14.76 7.27
C CYS A 72 -30.38 -13.66 7.77
N PHE A 73 -30.35 -13.48 9.10
CA PHE A 73 -29.25 -12.82 9.78
C PHE A 73 -28.02 -13.70 9.53
N ASP A 74 -27.39 -13.50 8.38
CA ASP A 74 -26.23 -14.25 7.96
C ASP A 74 -25.09 -13.87 8.90
N THR A 75 -24.71 -14.84 9.73
CA THR A 75 -23.80 -14.71 10.88
C THR A 75 -22.38 -14.27 10.55
N ASN A 76 -22.04 -14.12 9.27
CA ASN A 76 -20.72 -13.67 8.83
C ASN A 76 -20.75 -12.21 8.35
N ASP A 77 -20.53 -11.29 9.29
CA ASP A 77 -20.22 -9.89 9.00
C ASP A 77 -18.78 -9.76 8.46
N TYR A 78 -18.62 -10.02 7.16
CA TYR A 78 -17.33 -9.88 6.50
C TYR A 78 -16.83 -8.44 6.45
N LEU A 79 -17.72 -7.44 6.45
CA LEU A 79 -17.29 -6.03 6.47
C LEU A 79 -16.76 -5.64 7.85
N GLY A 80 -17.41 -6.10 8.92
CA GLY A 80 -16.92 -5.97 10.30
C GLY A 80 -15.55 -6.62 10.46
N LYS A 81 -15.41 -7.88 10.04
CA LYS A 81 -14.11 -8.59 10.09
C LYS A 81 -13.01 -7.88 9.28
N ALA A 82 -13.34 -7.32 8.11
CA ALA A 82 -12.41 -6.51 7.34
C ALA A 82 -12.00 -5.22 8.07
N ALA A 83 -12.94 -4.58 8.76
CA ALA A 83 -12.67 -3.38 9.56
C ALA A 83 -11.78 -3.69 10.78
N ASP A 84 -12.02 -4.81 11.46
CA ASP A 84 -11.20 -5.30 12.57
C ASP A 84 -9.77 -5.58 12.11
N ALA A 85 -9.61 -6.38 11.04
CA ALA A 85 -8.30 -6.67 10.45
C ALA A 85 -7.54 -5.40 10.04
N LYS A 86 -8.23 -4.39 9.48
CA LYS A 86 -7.65 -3.08 9.17
C LYS A 86 -7.18 -2.35 10.43
N SER A 87 -8.00 -2.35 11.48
CA SER A 87 -7.67 -1.69 12.75
C SER A 87 -6.41 -2.29 13.37
N GLU A 88 -6.37 -3.62 13.45
CA GLU A 88 -5.22 -4.37 13.93
C GLU A 88 -3.97 -4.16 13.06
N ALA A 89 -4.13 -4.16 11.73
CA ALA A 89 -3.03 -3.90 10.81
C ALA A 89 -2.44 -2.50 11.03
N LYS A 90 -3.29 -1.49 11.23
CA LYS A 90 -2.85 -0.12 11.55
C LYS A 90 -2.11 -0.05 12.87
N GLN A 91 -2.53 -0.82 13.87
CA GLN A 91 -1.84 -0.92 15.14
C GLN A 91 -0.45 -1.57 14.96
N ALA A 92 -0.36 -2.68 14.23
CA ALA A 92 0.90 -3.34 13.91
C ALA A 92 1.87 -2.41 13.12
N VAL A 93 1.36 -1.58 12.20
CA VAL A 93 2.17 -0.54 11.53
C VAL A 93 2.75 0.48 12.52
N LYS A 94 1.98 0.91 13.52
CA LYS A 94 2.48 1.85 14.56
C LYS A 94 3.57 1.20 15.41
N GLU A 95 3.40 -0.08 15.71
CA GLU A 95 4.37 -0.91 16.46
C GLU A 95 5.58 -1.32 15.61
N ARG A 96 5.58 -1.00 14.31
CA ARG A 96 6.60 -1.37 13.32
C ARG A 96 6.71 -2.89 13.08
N ASP A 97 5.67 -3.65 13.44
CA ASP A 97 5.53 -5.05 13.07
C ASP A 97 4.92 -5.16 11.65
N PHE A 98 5.79 -4.96 10.66
CA PHE A 98 5.37 -4.89 9.25
C PHE A 98 4.96 -6.24 8.68
N ASP A 99 5.49 -7.35 9.19
CA ASP A 99 5.12 -8.70 8.73
C ASP A 99 3.71 -9.05 9.23
N LYS A 100 3.38 -8.75 10.49
CA LYS A 100 2.02 -8.89 11.01
C LYS A 100 1.04 -7.97 10.27
N ALA A 101 1.40 -6.70 10.07
CA ALA A 101 0.57 -5.76 9.34
C ALA A 101 0.29 -6.24 7.91
N TRP A 102 1.30 -6.80 7.23
CA TRP A 102 1.16 -7.36 5.89
C TRP A 102 0.13 -8.49 5.84
N GLY A 103 0.20 -9.43 6.79
CA GLY A 103 -0.77 -10.52 6.92
C GLY A 103 -2.19 -10.02 7.14
N LEU A 104 -2.39 -9.10 8.10
CA LEU A 104 -3.70 -8.55 8.43
C LEU A 104 -4.33 -7.75 7.27
N PHE A 105 -3.52 -7.02 6.50
CA PHE A 105 -4.03 -6.37 5.28
C PHE A 105 -4.44 -7.38 4.21
N HIS A 106 -3.78 -8.53 4.09
CA HIS A 106 -4.24 -9.59 3.17
C HIS A 106 -5.53 -10.24 3.69
N GLU A 107 -5.66 -10.43 5.00
CA GLU A 107 -6.90 -10.91 5.62
C GLU A 107 -8.08 -9.96 5.35
N GLN A 108 -7.86 -8.64 5.46
CA GLN A 108 -8.83 -7.63 5.07
C GLN A 108 -9.30 -7.84 3.61
N LYS A 109 -8.38 -8.09 2.68
CA LYS A 109 -8.71 -8.34 1.27
C LYS A 109 -9.53 -9.63 1.11
N GLU A 110 -9.18 -10.70 1.82
CA GLU A 110 -9.95 -11.95 1.80
C GLU A 110 -11.39 -11.74 2.27
N TYR A 111 -11.61 -10.95 3.32
CA TYR A 111 -12.96 -10.60 3.76
C TYR A 111 -13.72 -9.75 2.74
N TYR A 112 -13.05 -8.82 2.05
CA TYR A 112 -13.66 -8.08 0.94
C TYR A 112 -14.05 -8.98 -0.23
N VAL A 113 -13.23 -9.99 -0.58
CA VAL A 113 -13.58 -11.00 -1.59
C VAL A 113 -14.81 -11.79 -1.16
N LYS A 114 -14.85 -12.28 0.09
CA LYS A 114 -16.00 -13.03 0.63
C LYS A 114 -17.28 -12.19 0.62
N HIS A 115 -17.17 -10.91 1.01
CA HIS A 115 -18.28 -9.96 0.94
C HIS A 115 -18.76 -9.75 -0.49
N ALA A 116 -17.86 -9.41 -1.41
CA ALA A 116 -18.17 -9.15 -2.82
C ALA A 116 -18.86 -10.34 -3.49
N ASN A 117 -18.37 -11.57 -3.26
CA ASN A 117 -18.98 -12.79 -3.77
C ASN A 117 -20.39 -13.01 -3.20
N ARG A 118 -20.56 -12.77 -1.90
CA ARG A 118 -21.84 -12.96 -1.20
C ARG A 118 -22.95 -12.06 -1.74
N ILE A 119 -22.64 -10.80 -2.03
CA ILE A 119 -23.63 -9.82 -2.50
C ILE A 119 -23.69 -9.67 -4.02
N GLY A 120 -22.89 -10.46 -4.76
CA GLY A 120 -22.89 -10.46 -6.21
C GLY A 120 -22.30 -9.20 -6.84
N PHE A 121 -21.21 -8.67 -6.27
CA PHE A 121 -20.50 -7.53 -6.86
C PHE A 121 -20.03 -7.83 -8.29
N SER A 122 -20.06 -6.80 -9.12
CA SER A 122 -19.37 -6.85 -10.40
C SER A 122 -17.85 -6.99 -10.16
N ALA A 123 -17.13 -7.58 -11.11
CA ALA A 123 -15.67 -7.66 -11.02
C ALA A 123 -15.03 -6.28 -10.82
N ARG A 124 -15.61 -5.22 -11.41
CA ARG A 124 -15.14 -3.84 -11.25
C ARG A 124 -15.33 -3.33 -9.82
N ASP A 125 -16.50 -3.55 -9.22
CA ASP A 125 -16.77 -3.09 -7.85
C ASP A 125 -15.92 -3.86 -6.83
N ALA A 126 -15.73 -5.16 -7.06
CA ALA A 126 -14.86 -5.99 -6.25
C ALA A 126 -13.39 -5.54 -6.33
N LEU A 127 -12.87 -5.27 -7.54
CA LEU A 127 -11.52 -4.72 -7.73
C LEU A 127 -11.38 -3.33 -7.11
N SER A 128 -12.40 -2.47 -7.21
CA SER A 128 -12.36 -1.15 -6.58
C SER A 128 -12.29 -1.26 -5.05
N LEU A 129 -13.03 -2.20 -4.44
CA LEU A 129 -12.98 -2.44 -3.00
C LEU A 129 -11.62 -3.00 -2.58
N ASP A 130 -11.12 -4.02 -3.29
CA ASP A 130 -9.79 -4.63 -3.09
C ASP A 130 -8.66 -3.58 -3.17
N SER A 131 -8.73 -2.70 -4.17
CA SER A 131 -7.73 -1.66 -4.42
C SER A 131 -7.53 -0.71 -3.23
N THR A 132 -8.53 -0.52 -2.38
CA THR A 132 -8.43 0.38 -1.21
C THR A 132 -7.37 -0.08 -0.21
N VAL A 133 -7.10 -1.38 -0.13
CA VAL A 133 -6.08 -1.95 0.76
C VAL A 133 -4.67 -1.73 0.23
N HIS A 134 -4.52 -1.60 -1.10
CA HIS A 134 -3.21 -1.43 -1.74
C HIS A 134 -2.54 -0.11 -1.36
N GLU A 135 -3.29 0.93 -0.99
CA GLU A 135 -2.70 2.16 -0.46
C GLU A 135 -1.91 1.91 0.84
N ASP A 136 -2.43 1.03 1.71
CA ASP A 136 -1.81 0.70 2.99
C ASP A 136 -0.64 -0.27 2.82
N LEU A 137 -0.79 -1.26 1.93
CA LEU A 137 0.31 -2.15 1.52
C LEU A 137 1.48 -1.35 0.93
N ALA A 138 1.19 -0.37 0.08
CA ALA A 138 2.20 0.52 -0.47
C ALA A 138 2.97 1.26 0.62
N ASN A 139 2.27 1.73 1.65
CA ASN A 139 2.90 2.45 2.75
C ASN A 139 3.87 1.56 3.55
N ILE A 140 3.51 0.31 3.84
CA ILE A 140 4.40 -0.64 4.51
C ILE A 140 5.65 -0.89 3.66
N LEU A 141 5.46 -1.20 2.37
CA LEU A 141 6.57 -1.48 1.45
C LEU A 141 7.50 -0.28 1.30
N ARG A 142 6.94 0.94 1.27
CA ARG A 142 7.71 2.19 1.22
C ARG A 142 8.62 2.33 2.44
N VAL A 143 8.10 2.07 3.65
CA VAL A 143 8.89 2.14 4.89
C VAL A 143 9.96 1.06 4.90
N GLY A 144 9.66 -0.13 4.37
CA GLY A 144 10.63 -1.23 4.21
C GLY A 144 11.62 -1.07 3.05
N GLY A 145 11.70 0.09 2.39
CA GLY A 145 12.65 0.35 1.30
C GLY A 145 12.32 -0.33 -0.04
N LYS A 146 11.20 -1.04 -0.15
CA LYS A 146 10.75 -1.73 -1.37
C LYS A 146 9.99 -0.77 -2.28
N HIS A 147 10.67 0.26 -2.79
CA HIS A 147 10.03 1.38 -3.49
C HIS A 147 9.29 0.97 -4.77
N HIS A 148 9.83 0.04 -5.56
CA HIS A 148 9.16 -0.46 -6.78
C HIS A 148 7.87 -1.23 -6.46
N ASP A 149 7.91 -2.14 -5.46
CA ASP A 149 6.71 -2.86 -5.02
C ASP A 149 5.68 -1.89 -4.42
N ALA A 150 6.13 -0.89 -3.68
CA ALA A 150 5.27 0.15 -3.13
C ALA A 150 4.59 0.95 -4.25
N PHE A 151 5.32 1.30 -5.31
CA PHE A 151 4.79 2.00 -6.48
C PHE A 151 3.80 1.14 -7.26
N PHE A 152 4.07 -0.15 -7.47
CA PHE A 152 3.11 -1.09 -8.05
C PHE A 152 1.75 -1.03 -7.33
N ASN A 153 1.77 -1.05 -6.00
CA ASN A 153 0.54 -1.01 -5.21
C ASN A 153 -0.22 0.32 -5.38
N ILE A 154 0.47 1.46 -5.40
CA ILE A 154 -0.16 2.76 -5.68
C ILE A 154 -0.73 2.78 -7.10
N LEU A 155 0.01 2.30 -8.10
CA LEU A 155 -0.44 2.28 -9.49
C LEU A 155 -1.69 1.42 -9.66
N TYR A 156 -1.70 0.22 -9.06
CA TYR A 156 -2.89 -0.63 -9.03
C TYR A 156 -4.06 0.07 -8.34
N TRP A 157 -3.84 0.70 -7.19
CA TRP A 157 -4.88 1.46 -6.49
C TRP A 157 -5.51 2.54 -7.36
N VAL A 158 -4.69 3.29 -8.10
CA VAL A 158 -5.17 4.35 -9.00
C VAL A 158 -5.96 3.77 -10.18
N ILE A 159 -5.49 2.68 -10.81
CA ILE A 159 -6.14 2.09 -11.99
C ILE A 159 -7.42 1.33 -11.62
N ALA A 160 -7.43 0.59 -10.50
CA ALA A 160 -8.58 -0.21 -10.06
C ALA A 160 -9.66 0.58 -9.32
N SER A 161 -9.38 1.82 -8.92
CA SER A 161 -10.37 2.70 -8.33
C SER A 161 -11.54 2.96 -9.29
N ARG A 162 -12.78 2.89 -8.78
CA ARG A 162 -14.00 3.09 -9.57
C ARG A 162 -14.05 4.43 -10.31
N HIS A 163 -13.51 5.48 -9.68
CA HIS A 163 -13.52 6.86 -10.18
C HIS A 163 -12.18 7.24 -10.81
N ARG A 164 -12.21 8.24 -11.71
CA ARG A 164 -11.00 8.87 -12.23
C ARG A 164 -10.07 9.27 -11.08
N PRO A 165 -8.74 9.26 -11.31
CA PRO A 165 -7.78 9.68 -10.29
C PRO A 165 -8.20 11.01 -9.67
N ILE A 166 -8.36 11.02 -8.35
CA ILE A 166 -8.58 12.26 -7.60
C ILE A 166 -7.22 12.89 -7.29
N LYS A 167 -7.18 14.17 -6.91
CA LYS A 167 -5.95 14.88 -6.54
C LYS A 167 -5.05 14.11 -5.56
N ARG A 168 -5.64 13.37 -4.62
CA ARG A 168 -4.92 12.49 -3.68
C ARG A 168 -4.16 11.35 -4.39
N HIS A 169 -4.78 10.73 -5.39
CA HIS A 169 -4.17 9.68 -6.21
C HIS A 169 -2.95 10.23 -6.95
N GLU A 170 -3.11 11.37 -7.62
CA GLU A 170 -2.03 12.02 -8.38
C GLU A 170 -0.83 12.38 -7.49
N GLN A 171 -1.09 12.99 -6.33
CA GLN A 171 -0.04 13.36 -5.37
C GLN A 171 0.73 12.14 -4.88
N LYS A 172 0.02 11.06 -4.52
CA LYS A 172 0.67 9.83 -4.05
C LYS A 172 1.40 9.11 -5.18
N LEU A 173 0.80 9.02 -6.35
CA LEU A 173 1.43 8.42 -7.53
C LEU A 173 2.77 9.10 -7.83
N LYS A 174 2.79 10.43 -7.92
CA LYS A 174 4.01 11.21 -8.15
C LYS A 174 5.04 11.00 -7.04
N ALA A 175 4.62 11.02 -5.78
CA ALA A 175 5.52 10.83 -4.64
C ALA A 175 6.17 9.44 -4.62
N TYR A 176 5.44 8.38 -4.99
CA TYR A 176 5.97 7.02 -5.03
C TYR A 176 6.81 6.76 -6.29
N PHE A 177 6.42 7.34 -7.43
CA PHE A 177 7.21 7.33 -8.66
C PHE A 177 8.61 7.92 -8.43
N ASN A 178 8.69 9.11 -7.85
CA ASN A 178 9.96 9.78 -7.57
C ASN A 178 10.91 8.95 -6.68
N ARG A 179 10.36 8.10 -5.81
CA ARG A 179 11.17 7.22 -4.94
C ARG A 179 11.76 6.03 -5.66
N CYS A 180 11.17 5.61 -6.78
CA CYS A 180 11.68 4.50 -7.59
C CYS A 180 12.95 4.87 -8.34
N LYS A 181 13.16 6.18 -8.63
CA LYS A 181 14.30 6.65 -9.42
C LYS A 181 14.40 5.93 -10.77
N PHE A 182 13.25 5.73 -11.41
CA PHE A 182 13.20 5.23 -12.79
C PHE A 182 14.02 6.16 -13.68
N LYS A 183 14.77 5.58 -14.62
CA LYS A 183 15.64 6.34 -15.53
C LYS A 183 15.12 6.34 -16.97
N ASN A 184 14.26 5.37 -17.31
CA ASN A 184 13.72 5.18 -18.66
C ASN A 184 12.22 5.53 -18.75
N THR A 185 11.71 6.26 -17.78
CA THR A 185 10.27 6.53 -17.66
C THR A 185 10.09 7.86 -16.96
N THR A 186 9.13 8.62 -17.44
CA THR A 186 8.67 9.89 -16.88
C THR A 186 7.34 9.71 -16.16
N ILE A 187 6.92 10.70 -15.36
CA ILE A 187 5.61 10.60 -14.72
C ILE A 187 4.49 10.75 -15.76
N GLU A 188 4.75 11.44 -16.87
CA GLU A 188 3.88 11.58 -18.03
C GLU A 188 3.61 10.22 -18.68
N ASP A 189 4.63 9.39 -18.91
CA ASP A 189 4.46 8.01 -19.44
C ASP A 189 3.56 7.14 -18.54
N VAL A 190 3.66 7.33 -17.22
CA VAL A 190 2.80 6.63 -16.24
C VAL A 190 1.35 7.11 -16.36
N CYS A 191 1.13 8.42 -16.50
CA CYS A 191 -0.20 9.00 -16.69
C CYS A 191 -0.83 8.51 -18.00
N ASP A 192 -0.06 8.44 -19.08
CA ASP A 192 -0.51 7.92 -20.38
C ASP A 192 -0.87 6.43 -20.28
N TYR A 193 -0.07 5.64 -19.56
CA TYR A 193 -0.40 4.24 -19.28
C TYR A 193 -1.72 4.10 -18.50
N ILE A 194 -1.94 4.93 -17.48
CA ILE A 194 -3.20 4.94 -16.70
C ILE A 194 -4.38 5.32 -17.61
N ALA A 195 -4.23 6.34 -18.45
CA ALA A 195 -5.26 6.75 -19.40
C ALA A 195 -5.60 5.64 -20.41
N GLY A 196 -4.57 4.94 -20.90
CA GLY A 196 -4.71 3.81 -21.83
C GLY A 196 -5.38 2.58 -21.23
N CYS A 197 -5.34 2.38 -19.91
CA CYS A 197 -6.07 1.28 -19.25
C CYS A 197 -7.59 1.46 -19.33
N GLY A 198 -8.09 2.69 -19.46
CA GLY A 198 -9.49 3.00 -19.65
C GLY A 198 -10.42 2.37 -18.61
N ASN A 199 -11.54 1.80 -19.06
CA ASN A 199 -12.53 1.12 -18.22
C ASN A 199 -12.37 -0.41 -18.22
N THR A 200 -11.25 -0.93 -18.72
CA THR A 200 -11.03 -2.38 -18.84
C THR A 200 -10.82 -3.05 -17.48
N ILE A 201 -11.07 -4.36 -17.41
CA ILE A 201 -10.81 -5.13 -16.19
C ILE A 201 -9.31 -5.06 -15.88
N VAL A 202 -8.99 -4.57 -14.69
CA VAL A 202 -7.62 -4.37 -14.25
C VAL A 202 -6.92 -5.70 -14.07
N ASN A 203 -5.79 -5.89 -14.75
CA ASN A 203 -4.95 -7.07 -14.60
C ASN A 203 -3.68 -6.72 -13.79
N PRO A 204 -3.56 -7.19 -12.54
CA PRO A 204 -2.42 -6.87 -11.68
C PRO A 204 -1.09 -7.45 -12.21
N ILE A 205 -1.12 -8.53 -12.99
CA ILE A 205 0.10 -9.10 -13.61
C ILE A 205 0.62 -8.12 -14.66
N LYS A 206 -0.24 -7.61 -15.54
CA LYS A 206 0.14 -6.63 -16.58
C LYS A 206 0.70 -5.33 -15.97
N ILE A 207 0.13 -4.87 -14.86
CA ILE A 207 0.63 -3.70 -14.14
C ILE A 207 2.02 -3.97 -13.58
N ARG A 208 2.24 -5.15 -12.98
CA ARG A 208 3.57 -5.54 -12.46
C ARG A 208 4.61 -5.63 -13.57
N GLU A 209 4.28 -6.28 -14.68
CA GLU A 209 5.15 -6.34 -15.86
C GLU A 209 5.49 -4.96 -16.41
N GLN A 210 4.52 -4.03 -16.41
CA GLN A 210 4.79 -2.65 -16.82
C GLN A 210 5.77 -1.94 -15.87
N VAL A 211 5.60 -2.13 -14.55
CA VAL A 211 6.54 -1.55 -13.55
C VAL A 211 7.94 -2.13 -13.70
N GLU A 212 8.08 -3.43 -13.96
CA GLU A 212 9.39 -4.03 -14.22
C GLU A 212 10.02 -3.52 -15.52
N ARG A 213 9.22 -3.27 -16.58
CA ARG A 213 9.72 -2.64 -17.81
C ARG A 213 10.26 -1.23 -17.58
N TRP A 214 9.60 -0.43 -16.74
CA TRP A 214 10.11 0.90 -16.36
C TRP A 214 11.35 0.86 -15.47
N ARG A 215 11.53 -0.26 -14.74
CA ARG A 215 12.70 -0.50 -13.90
C ARG A 215 13.92 -0.96 -14.70
N SER A 216 13.73 -1.78 -15.72
CA SER A 216 14.82 -2.29 -16.54
C SER A 216 15.47 -1.18 -17.34
N PHE A 217 16.79 -1.08 -17.19
CA PHE A 217 17.64 -0.47 -18.21
C PHE A 217 17.73 -1.45 -19.37
N GLU A 218 17.20 -1.07 -20.53
CA GLU A 218 17.84 -1.49 -21.78
C GLU A 218 19.12 -0.68 -21.97
#